data_AF-A0A2J6I808-F1
#
_entry.id   AF-A0A2J6I808-F1
#
_cell.length_a   1.000
_cell.length_b   1.000
_cell.length_c   1.000
_cell.angle_alpha   90.00
_cell.angle_beta   90.00
_cell.angle_gamma   90.00
#
_symmetry.space_group_name_H-M   'P 1'
#
loop_
_entity.id
_entity.type
_entity.pdbx_description
1 polymer ?
#
loop_
_entity_poly.entity_id
_entity_poly.type
_entity_poly.pdbx_seq_one_letter_code
_entity_poly.pdbx_strand_id
1 'polypeptide(L)'
;MTRRGTWYTFDSTFSKIYWDATNLIVEKISYDITLVQNLIINYSYNSTAEKYVMTRYDGLQSEIQLFDGVYKDTSFVFHNVNVNYGDTTLAKTYSQINIFNIDKDSFNVEMSVSRDKGETWSPRQRLFYVRKLD
;
A
#
# COMPACT_ATOMS: atom_id res chain seq x y z
N MET A 1 -17.15 21.26 -6.01
CA MET A 1 -16.20 21.07 -7.13
C MET A 1 -14.85 21.64 -6.70
N THR A 2 -13.98 20.82 -6.14
CA THR A 2 -12.61 21.21 -5.76
C THR A 2 -11.69 21.04 -6.96
N ARG A 3 -10.91 22.08 -7.25
CA ARG A 3 -10.05 22.24 -8.43
C ARG A 3 -8.97 21.13 -8.43
N ARG A 4 -8.87 20.39 -9.55
CA ARG A 4 -7.90 19.31 -9.79
C ARG A 4 -6.46 19.80 -9.50
N GLY A 5 -5.73 19.07 -8.66
CA GLY A 5 -4.25 19.03 -8.71
C GLY A 5 -3.49 19.43 -7.45
N THR A 6 -4.12 19.96 -6.41
CA THR A 6 -3.40 20.33 -5.17
C THR A 6 -3.61 19.27 -4.10
N TRP A 7 -2.54 18.55 -3.75
CA TRP A 7 -2.52 17.68 -2.57
C TRP A 7 -2.54 18.55 -1.31
N TYR A 8 -3.33 18.14 -0.33
CA TYR A 8 -3.37 18.76 0.99
C TYR A 8 -3.07 17.71 2.05
N THR A 9 -2.27 18.08 3.05
CA THR A 9 -2.08 17.23 4.22
C THR A 9 -3.41 17.16 4.96
N PHE A 10 -3.92 15.95 5.13
CA PHE A 10 -5.14 15.72 5.90
C PHE A 10 -4.81 15.56 7.39
N ASP A 11 -3.81 14.75 7.71
CA ASP A 11 -3.35 14.49 9.08
C ASP A 11 -1.93 13.90 9.11
N SER A 12 -1.37 13.68 10.30
CA SER A 12 -0.09 13.02 10.56
C SER A 12 -0.18 12.05 11.75
N THR A 13 0.58 10.96 11.69
CA THR A 13 0.60 9.95 12.76
C THR A 13 1.95 9.27 12.86
N PHE A 14 2.15 8.43 13.87
CA PHE A 14 3.32 7.59 14.05
C PHE A 14 2.97 6.12 13.86
N SER A 15 3.77 5.41 13.08
CA SER A 15 3.73 3.95 12.91
C SER A 15 5.03 3.33 13.42
N LYS A 16 4.97 2.06 13.81
CA LYS A 16 6.16 1.24 14.06
C LYS A 16 6.27 0.20 12.96
N ILE A 17 7.40 0.21 12.26
CA ILE A 17 7.74 -0.72 11.20
C ILE A 17 8.76 -1.71 11.75
N TYR A 18 8.45 -2.99 11.69
CA TYR A 18 9.31 -4.05 12.18
C TYR A 18 9.79 -4.92 11.02
N TRP A 19 11.05 -5.33 11.12
CA TRP A 19 11.64 -6.35 10.26
C TRP A 19 11.59 -7.67 11.02
N ASP A 20 10.75 -8.60 10.56
CA ASP A 20 10.84 -9.96 11.07
C ASP A 20 12.03 -10.67 10.41
N ALA A 21 12.60 -11.70 11.03
CA ALA A 21 13.78 -12.41 10.52
C ALA A 21 13.45 -13.31 9.30
N THR A 22 12.16 -13.50 9.03
CA THR A 22 11.66 -14.06 7.77
C THR A 22 11.52 -12.92 6.75
N ASN A 23 11.41 -13.19 5.45
CA ASN A 23 11.21 -12.15 4.43
C ASN A 23 9.85 -11.44 4.59
N LEU A 24 9.58 -10.81 5.73
CA LEU A 24 8.32 -10.20 6.15
C LEU A 24 8.63 -8.81 6.70
N ILE A 25 8.27 -7.79 5.92
CA ILE A 25 8.15 -6.42 6.44
C ILE A 25 6.74 -6.32 7.02
N VAL A 26 6.61 -5.93 8.29
CA VAL A 26 5.32 -5.71 8.94
C VAL A 26 5.15 -4.24 9.28
N GLU A 27 4.19 -3.59 8.62
CA GLU A 27 3.84 -2.20 8.89
C GLU A 27 2.56 -2.13 9.72
N LYS A 28 2.58 -1.42 10.85
CA LYS A 28 1.38 -1.09 11.65
C LYS A 28 1.10 0.40 11.56
N ILE A 29 0.25 0.81 10.63
CA ILE A 29 -0.14 2.22 10.48
C ILE A 29 -1.43 2.46 11.25
N SER A 30 -1.50 3.60 11.93
CA SER A 30 -2.67 4.08 12.65
C SER A 30 -2.92 5.53 12.24
N TYR A 31 -3.78 5.80 11.25
CA TYR A 31 -4.02 7.17 10.78
C TYR A 31 -5.45 7.61 11.08
N ASP A 32 -5.64 8.91 11.36
CA ASP A 32 -6.95 9.49 11.57
C ASP A 32 -7.53 9.96 10.22
N ILE A 33 -8.42 9.15 9.67
CA ILE A 33 -9.52 9.68 8.84
C ILE A 33 -10.79 9.33 9.61
N THR A 34 -11.18 10.22 10.52
CA THR A 34 -12.35 10.11 11.41
C THR A 34 -12.25 9.05 12.52
N LEU A 35 -11.43 7.99 12.35
CA LEU A 35 -11.17 6.93 13.33
C LEU A 35 -9.76 6.34 13.13
N VAL A 36 -9.00 6.17 14.21
CA VAL A 36 -7.74 5.40 14.26
C VAL A 36 -7.98 3.95 13.83
N GLN A 37 -7.28 3.49 12.79
CA GLN A 37 -7.39 2.13 12.26
C GLN A 37 -6.04 1.46 12.16
N ASN A 38 -5.96 0.21 12.64
CA ASN A 38 -4.78 -0.61 12.43
C ASN A 38 -4.76 -1.13 10.99
N LEU A 39 -3.78 -0.67 10.22
CA LEU A 39 -3.43 -1.24 8.93
C LEU A 39 -2.21 -2.14 9.11
N ILE A 40 -2.36 -3.43 8.80
CA ILE A 40 -1.24 -4.38 8.83
C ILE A 40 -0.84 -4.69 7.40
N ILE A 41 0.40 -4.37 7.02
CA ILE A 41 0.94 -4.69 5.69
C ILE A 41 2.09 -5.66 5.87
N ASN A 42 1.98 -6.81 5.21
CA ASN A 42 3.02 -7.84 5.14
C ASN A 42 3.58 -7.88 3.73
N TYR A 43 4.90 -7.82 3.60
CA TYR A 43 5.61 -7.92 2.32
C TYR A 43 6.46 -9.18 2.30
N SER A 44 6.39 -9.98 1.25
CA SER A 44 7.27 -11.13 1.07
C SER A 44 7.84 -11.21 -0.34
N TYR A 45 9.02 -11.79 -0.46
CA TYR A 45 9.64 -12.08 -1.76
C TYR A 45 9.56 -13.59 -2.04
N ASN A 46 8.90 -13.95 -3.14
CA ASN A 46 8.88 -15.30 -3.66
C ASN A 46 10.03 -15.45 -4.66
N SER A 47 11.11 -16.11 -4.24
CA SER A 47 12.31 -16.32 -5.07
C SER A 47 12.06 -17.24 -6.27
N THR A 48 11.14 -18.20 -6.16
CA THR A 48 10.81 -19.11 -7.27
C THR A 48 10.02 -18.41 -8.36
N ALA A 49 9.13 -17.49 -7.99
CA ALA A 49 8.31 -16.73 -8.95
C ALA A 49 8.94 -15.38 -9.35
N GLU A 50 10.09 -15.03 -8.77
CA GLU A 50 10.77 -13.74 -8.91
C GLU A 50 9.84 -12.52 -8.70
N LYS A 51 8.96 -12.62 -7.70
CA LYS A 51 7.90 -11.64 -7.46
C LYS A 51 7.80 -11.30 -5.98
N TYR A 52 7.41 -10.05 -5.71
CA TYR A 52 6.97 -9.66 -4.39
C TYR A 52 5.48 -9.96 -4.23
N VAL A 53 5.08 -10.31 -3.02
CA VAL A 53 3.68 -10.47 -2.63
C VAL A 53 3.44 -9.53 -1.46
N MET A 54 2.33 -8.79 -1.51
CA MET A 54 1.90 -7.97 -0.39
C MET A 54 0.52 -8.42 0.07
N THR A 55 0.37 -8.58 1.38
CA THR A 55 -0.92 -8.77 2.04
C THR A 55 -1.20 -7.54 2.88
N ARG A 56 -2.35 -6.90 2.65
CA ARG A 56 -2.83 -5.75 3.41
C ARG A 56 -4.08 -6.14 4.16
N TYR A 57 -4.10 -5.97 5.47
CA TYR A 57 -5.28 -6.21 6.30
C TYR A 57 -5.80 -4.90 6.87
N ASP A 58 -7.04 -4.56 6.51
CA ASP A 58 -7.77 -3.42 7.02
C ASP A 58 -8.70 -3.85 8.16
N GLY A 59 -8.38 -3.43 9.39
CA GLY A 59 -9.15 -3.80 10.58
C GLY A 59 -10.56 -3.20 10.64
N LEU A 60 -10.88 -2.14 9.90
CA LEU A 60 -12.21 -1.53 9.91
C LEU A 60 -13.20 -2.36 9.08
N GLN A 61 -12.79 -2.73 7.88
CA GLN A 61 -13.64 -3.49 6.96
C GLN A 61 -13.47 -5.01 7.13
N SER A 62 -12.53 -5.43 7.99
CA SER A 62 -12.10 -6.83 8.11
C SER A 62 -11.73 -7.41 6.74
N GLU A 63 -11.11 -6.57 5.90
CA GLU A 63 -10.77 -6.89 4.53
C GLU A 63 -9.30 -7.33 4.46
N ILE A 64 -9.04 -8.47 3.82
CA ILE A 64 -7.71 -8.87 3.41
C ILE A 64 -7.57 -8.55 1.93
N GLN A 65 -6.48 -7.90 1.55
CA GLN A 65 -6.11 -7.61 0.17
C GLN A 65 -4.78 -8.24 -0.18
N LEU A 66 -4.73 -8.91 -1.32
CA LEU A 66 -3.52 -9.55 -1.86
C LEU A 66 -3.08 -8.85 -3.14
N PHE A 67 -1.77 -8.63 -3.25
CA PHE A 67 -1.15 -7.93 -4.36
C PHE A 67 0.07 -8.68 -4.86
N ASP A 68 0.26 -8.65 -6.18
CA ASP A 68 1.53 -9.00 -6.81
C ASP A 68 2.36 -7.74 -6.95
N GLY A 69 3.65 -7.85 -6.68
CA GLY A 69 4.58 -6.73 -6.69
C GLY A 69 5.84 -6.98 -7.51
N VAL A 70 6.38 -5.89 -8.04
CA VAL A 70 7.67 -5.85 -8.74
C VAL A 70 8.48 -4.68 -8.22
N TYR A 71 9.81 -4.84 -8.21
CA TYR A 71 10.72 -3.71 -8.03
C TYR A 71 11.15 -3.21 -9.41
N LYS A 72 10.75 -1.98 -9.76
CA LYS A 72 11.01 -1.38 -11.07
C LYS A 72 11.30 0.11 -10.90
N ASP A 73 12.29 0.62 -11.64
CA ASP A 73 12.61 2.05 -11.68
C ASP A 73 12.75 2.66 -10.27
N THR A 74 13.49 1.99 -9.39
CA THR A 74 13.73 2.38 -7.97
C THR A 74 12.49 2.41 -7.07
N SER A 75 11.37 1.84 -7.53
CA SER A 75 10.10 1.83 -6.82
C SER A 75 9.58 0.40 -6.67
N PHE A 76 8.90 0.11 -5.56
CA PHE A 76 8.09 -1.10 -5.44
C PHE A 76 6.66 -0.82 -5.90
N VAL A 77 6.20 -1.54 -6.90
CA VAL A 77 4.85 -1.40 -7.45
C VAL A 77 4.08 -2.67 -7.18
N PHE A 78 3.01 -2.57 -6.40
CA PHE A 78 2.10 -3.67 -6.04
C PHE A 78 0.73 -3.43 -6.66
N HIS A 79 0.10 -4.45 -7.22
CA HIS A 79 -1.26 -4.35 -7.75
C HIS A 79 -2.04 -5.66 -7.61
N ASN A 80 -3.37 -5.57 -7.53
CA ASN A 80 -4.24 -6.74 -7.37
C ASN A 80 -4.91 -7.18 -8.69
N VAL A 81 -4.47 -6.69 -9.86
CA VAL A 81 -5.10 -6.96 -11.17
C VAL A 81 -5.22 -8.46 -11.44
N ASN A 82 -4.13 -9.20 -11.25
CA ASN A 82 -4.03 -10.64 -11.53
C ASN A 82 -4.30 -11.53 -10.31
N VAL A 83 -4.68 -10.93 -9.18
CA VAL A 83 -4.82 -11.63 -7.91
C VAL A 83 -6.28 -11.96 -7.65
N ASN A 84 -6.64 -13.25 -7.61
CA ASN A 84 -8.00 -13.69 -7.33
C ASN A 84 -8.02 -14.46 -6.01
N TYR A 85 -8.84 -14.01 -5.07
CA TYR A 85 -9.06 -14.63 -3.77
C TYR A 85 -10.44 -14.20 -3.26
N GLY A 86 -11.05 -15.02 -2.39
CA GLY A 86 -12.39 -14.74 -1.86
C GLY A 86 -13.50 -14.93 -2.90
N ASP A 87 -14.64 -14.27 -2.67
CA ASP A 87 -15.82 -14.35 -3.55
C ASP A 87 -15.60 -13.52 -4.83
N THR A 88 -15.44 -14.21 -5.95
CA THR A 88 -15.18 -13.61 -7.27
C THR A 88 -16.44 -13.06 -7.95
N THR A 89 -17.62 -13.25 -7.35
CA THR A 89 -18.89 -12.72 -7.88
C THR A 89 -19.11 -11.25 -7.54
N LEU A 90 -18.40 -10.73 -6.54
CA LEU A 90 -18.44 -9.32 -6.18
C LEU A 90 -17.58 -8.46 -7.11
N ALA A 91 -18.01 -7.21 -7.32
CA ALA A 91 -17.27 -6.26 -8.14
C ALA A 91 -15.87 -6.02 -7.56
N LYS A 92 -14.83 -6.41 -8.30
CA LYS A 92 -13.44 -6.26 -7.88
C LYS A 92 -12.99 -4.81 -8.01
N THR A 93 -12.47 -4.25 -6.92
CA THR A 93 -11.79 -2.95 -6.96
C THR A 93 -10.32 -3.16 -7.32
N TYR A 94 -9.87 -2.59 -8.44
CA TYR A 94 -8.45 -2.63 -8.81
C TYR A 94 -7.69 -1.54 -8.08
N SER A 95 -6.66 -1.93 -7.34
CA SER A 95 -5.82 -1.03 -6.56
C SER A 95 -4.34 -1.29 -6.83
N GLN A 96 -3.57 -0.21 -6.70
CA GLN A 96 -2.12 -0.20 -6.82
C GLN A 96 -1.53 0.55 -5.63
N ILE A 97 -0.44 0.02 -5.10
CA ILE A 97 0.38 0.65 -4.07
C ILE A 97 1.77 0.83 -4.67
N ASN A 98 2.22 2.07 -4.75
CA ASN A 98 3.55 2.42 -5.23
C ASN A 98 4.38 3.00 -4.09
N ILE A 99 5.53 2.38 -3.81
CA ILE A 99 6.50 2.84 -2.82
C ILE A 99 7.71 3.39 -3.55
N PHE A 100 7.98 4.69 -3.41
CA PHE A 100 8.96 5.41 -4.22
C PHE A 100 9.67 6.50 -3.41
N ASN A 101 10.72 7.09 -3.98
CA ASN A 101 11.64 8.01 -3.30
C ASN A 101 12.15 7.40 -1.99
N ILE A 102 12.68 6.18 -2.09
CA ILE A 102 13.14 5.40 -0.94
C ILE A 102 14.55 5.86 -0.57
N ASP A 103 14.64 6.58 0.53
CA ASP A 103 15.88 7.01 1.17
C ASP A 103 16.12 6.25 2.48
N LYS A 104 17.28 6.45 3.09
CA LYS A 104 17.66 5.86 4.40
C LYS A 104 16.61 6.07 5.49
N ASP A 105 15.97 7.24 5.50
CA ASP A 105 15.12 7.73 6.58
C ASP A 105 13.73 8.15 6.12
N SER A 106 13.40 8.01 4.83
CA SER A 106 12.09 8.41 4.30
C SER A 106 11.70 7.62 3.07
N PHE A 107 10.39 7.52 2.85
CA PHE A 107 9.82 7.00 1.61
C PHE A 107 8.40 7.53 1.42
N ASN A 108 7.91 7.46 0.20
CA ASN A 108 6.53 7.81 -0.14
C ASN A 108 5.74 6.56 -0.50
N VAL A 109 4.47 6.54 -0.12
CA VAL A 109 3.51 5.54 -0.55
C VAL A 109 2.36 6.24 -1.26
N GLU A 110 2.09 5.87 -2.51
CA GLU A 110 0.91 6.30 -3.25
C GLU A 110 -0.05 5.12 -3.42
N MET A 111 -1.30 5.35 -3.04
CA MET A 111 -2.40 4.42 -3.27
C MET A 111 -3.27 4.94 -4.41
N SER A 112 -3.42 4.10 -5.44
CA SER A 112 -4.15 4.40 -6.66
C SER A 112 -5.22 3.35 -6.91
N VAL A 113 -6.28 3.73 -7.62
CA VAL A 113 -7.32 2.80 -8.05
C VAL A 113 -7.52 2.87 -9.56
N SER A 114 -7.93 1.77 -10.15
CA SER A 114 -8.23 1.66 -11.58
C SER A 114 -9.69 1.24 -11.79
N ARG A 115 -10.30 1.75 -12.86
CA ARG A 115 -11.64 1.34 -13.33
C ARG A 115 -11.57 0.50 -14.61
N ASP A 116 -10.39 0.36 -15.18
CA ASP A 116 -10.08 -0.24 -16.48
C ASP A 116 -9.00 -1.32 -16.33
N LYS A 117 -9.06 -2.08 -15.22
CA LYS A 117 -8.21 -3.26 -14.99
C LYS A 117 -6.70 -2.97 -15.07
N GLY A 118 -6.30 -1.78 -14.66
CA GLY A 118 -4.90 -1.36 -14.54
C GLY A 118 -4.32 -0.66 -15.77
N GLU A 119 -5.14 -0.33 -16.78
CA GLU A 119 -4.72 0.51 -17.90
C GLU A 119 -4.45 1.95 -17.46
N THR A 120 -5.33 2.51 -16.61
CA THR A 120 -5.14 3.81 -15.99
C THR A 120 -5.25 3.75 -14.47
N TRP A 121 -4.39 4.51 -13.80
CA TRP A 121 -4.33 4.60 -12.35
C TRP A 121 -4.69 6.01 -11.90
N SER A 122 -5.71 6.11 -11.05
CA SER A 122 -6.14 7.36 -10.43
C SER A 122 -5.65 7.41 -8.98
N PRO A 123 -4.68 8.29 -8.64
CA PRO A 123 -4.22 8.47 -7.27
C PRO A 123 -5.36 8.86 -6.33
N ARG A 124 -5.39 8.24 -5.15
CA ARG A 124 -6.39 8.51 -4.10
C ARG A 124 -5.77 9.05 -2.83
N GLN A 125 -4.60 8.54 -2.48
CA GLN A 125 -3.94 8.90 -1.23
C GLN A 125 -2.43 8.83 -1.40
N ARG A 126 -1.73 9.75 -0.73
CA ARG A 126 -0.28 9.72 -0.57
C ARG A 126 0.06 9.78 0.91
N LEU A 127 1.00 8.95 1.31
CA LEU A 127 1.57 8.91 2.64
C LEU A 127 3.05 9.24 2.52
N PHE A 128 3.52 10.14 3.37
CA PHE A 128 4.92 10.56 3.44
C PHE A 128 5.49 10.04 4.75
N TYR A 129 6.42 9.10 4.67
CA TYR A 129 7.05 8.50 5.84
C TYR A 129 8.39 9.15 6.10
N VAL A 130 8.60 9.55 7.35
CA VAL A 130 9.88 10.03 7.84
C VAL A 130 10.19 9.27 9.13
N ARG A 131 11.38 8.68 9.20
CA ARG A 131 11.86 7.99 10.40
C ARG A 131 11.93 9.01 11.53
N LYS A 132 11.22 8.72 12.61
CA LYS A 132 11.40 9.45 13.86
C LYS A 132 12.76 9.04 14.44
N LEU A 133 13.66 10.01 14.58
CA LEU A 133 14.87 9.84 15.38
C LEU A 133 14.42 9.91 16.84
N ASP A 134 14.63 8.82 17.58
CA ASP A 134 14.48 8.79 19.03
C ASP A 134 15.70 9.44 19.70
#